data_AF-A0A5K1HAY2-F1
#
_entry.id   AF-A0A5K1HAY2-F1
#
_cell.length_a   1.000
_cell.length_b   1.000
_cell.length_c   1.000
_cell.angle_alpha   90.00
_cell.angle_beta   90.00
_cell.angle_gamma   90.00
#
_symmetry.space_group_name_H-M   'P 1'
#
loop_
_entity.id
_entity.type
_entity.pdbx_description
1 polymer ?
#
loop_
_entity_poly.entity_id
_entity_poly.type
_entity_poly.pdbx_seq_one_letter_code
_entity_poly.pdbx_strand_id
1 'polypeptide(L)' 'MLCSQITLSSIQGLMSGYTNFAIGHLKNRVAMVPIEQMISADKYCLRPHEENWQRLLATTGQPSFLNREH' A
#
# COMPACT_ATOMS: atom_id res chain seq x y z
N MET A 1 5.11 -12.42 12.38
CA MET A 1 4.04 -11.75 13.17
C MET A 1 2.96 -11.12 12.28
N LEU A 2 3.32 -10.39 11.21
CA LEU A 2 2.37 -9.76 10.26
C LEU A 2 1.27 -10.71 9.75
N CYS A 3 1.65 -11.84 9.14
CA CYS A 3 0.70 -12.80 8.57
C CYS A 3 -0.30 -13.34 9.60
N SER A 4 0.15 -13.65 10.82
CA SER A 4 -0.71 -14.16 11.88
C SER A 4 -1.75 -13.14 12.34
N GLN A 5 -1.38 -11.85 12.44
CA GLN A 5 -2.29 -10.77 12.87
C GLN A 5 -3.39 -10.51 11.84
N ILE A 6 -3.03 -10.42 10.56
CA ILE A 6 -4.02 -10.24 9.48
C ILE A 6 -4.95 -11.46 9.38
N THR A 7 -4.41 -12.68 9.55
CA THR A 7 -5.19 -13.92 9.45
C THR A 7 -6.24 -14.01 10.55
N LEU A 8 -5.86 -13.73 11.80
CA LEU A 8 -6.80 -13.73 12.92
C LEU A 8 -7.93 -12.73 12.70
N SER A 9 -7.59 -11.51 12.27
CA SER A 9 -8.57 -10.47 11.98
C SER A 9 -9.52 -10.88 10.84
N SER A 10 -9.00 -11.57 9.82
CA SER A 10 -9.79 -12.07 8.68
C SER A 10 -10.79 -13.12 9.12
N ILE A 11 -10.36 -14.07 9.95
CA ILE A 11 -11.22 -15.12 10.49
C ILE A 11 -12.31 -14.51 11.37
N GLN A 12 -11.98 -13.54 12.24
CA GLN A 12 -12.96 -12.84 13.07
C GLN A 12 -13.99 -12.07 12.25
N GLY A 13 -13.56 -11.38 11.18
CA GLY A 13 -14.45 -10.71 10.24
C GLY A 13 -15.39 -11.68 9.54
N LEU A 14 -14.86 -12.81 9.07
CA LEU A 14 -15.66 -13.86 8.44
C LEU A 14 -16.65 -14.51 9.41
N MET A 15 -16.22 -14.80 10.65
CA MET A 15 -17.10 -15.35 11.70
C MET A 15 -18.22 -14.38 12.09
N SER A 16 -18.00 -13.08 11.93
CA SER A 16 -19.03 -12.05 12.12
C SER A 16 -19.98 -11.92 10.92
N GLY A 17 -19.77 -12.69 9.85
CA GLY A 17 -20.60 -12.68 8.64
C GLY A 17 -20.23 -11.59 7.62
N TYR A 18 -19.11 -10.88 7.80
CA TYR A 18 -18.66 -9.92 6.79
C TYR A 18 -18.12 -10.65 5.55
N THR A 19 -18.33 -10.04 4.38
CA THR A 19 -17.84 -10.53 3.07
C THR A 19 -17.36 -9.35 2.21
N ASN A 20 -16.73 -9.65 1.07
CA ASN A 20 -16.25 -8.64 0.10
C ASN A 20 -15.28 -7.60 0.69
N PHE A 21 -14.38 -8.04 1.57
CA PHE A 21 -13.39 -7.18 2.22
C PHE A 21 -11.98 -7.77 2.11
N ALA A 22 -10.98 -6.90 2.20
CA ALA A 22 -9.58 -7.25 2.37
C ALA A 22 -9.09 -6.76 3.73
N ILE A 23 -8.11 -7.45 4.32
CA ILE A 23 -7.42 -7.01 5.54
C ILE A 23 -5.96 -6.78 5.25
N GLY A 24 -5.45 -5.65 5.70
CA GLY A 24 -4.06 -5.28 5.51
C GLY A 24 -3.57 -4.29 6.57
N HIS A 25 -2.28 -3.97 6.51
CA HIS A 25 -1.70 -2.92 7.34
C HIS A 25 -1.82 -1.56 6.65
N LEU A 26 -2.52 -0.63 7.30
CA LEU A 26 -2.64 0.75 6.90
C LEU A 26 -2.08 1.62 8.02
N LYS A 27 -1.08 2.45 7.73
CA LYS A 27 -0.44 3.37 8.71
C LYS A 27 -0.13 2.69 10.06
N ASN A 28 0.55 1.54 10.00
CA ASN A 28 0.96 0.75 11.17
C ASN A 28 -0.17 0.10 11.99
N ARG A 29 -1.39 0.01 11.44
CA ARG A 29 -2.53 -0.67 12.07
C ARG A 29 -3.15 -1.69 11.11
N VAL A 30 -3.67 -2.79 11.65
CA VAL A 30 -4.50 -3.73 10.87
C VAL A 30 -5.88 -3.10 10.68
N ALA A 31 -6.35 -3.03 9.44
CA ALA A 31 -7.68 -2.52 9.13
C ALA A 31 -8.35 -3.37 8.04
N MET A 32 -9.68 -3.40 8.11
CA MET A 32 -10.55 -3.97 7.08
C MET A 32 -10.87 -2.89 6.03
N VAL A 33 -10.70 -3.24 4.76
CA VAL A 33 -10.94 -2.35 3.62
C VAL A 33 -11.94 -3.03 2.67
N PRO A 34 -13.06 -2.38 2.32
CA PRO A 34 -13.99 -2.90 1.32
C PRO A 34 -13.32 -3.02 -0.05
N ILE A 35 -13.54 -4.14 -0.75
CA ILE A 35 -12.87 -4.40 -2.05
C ILE A 35 -13.25 -3.34 -3.09
N GLU A 36 -14.52 -2.93 -3.13
CA GLU A 36 -15.01 -1.87 -4.02
C GLU A 36 -14.26 -0.54 -3.83
N GLN A 37 -13.98 -0.15 -2.58
CA GLN A 37 -13.22 1.05 -2.28
C GLN A 37 -11.74 0.88 -2.64
N MET A 38 -11.19 -0.32 -2.46
CA MET A 38 -9.81 -0.63 -2.79
C MET A 38 -9.54 -0.56 -4.30
N ILE A 39 -10.48 -1.02 -5.14
CA ILE A 39 -10.35 -0.97 -6.60
C ILE A 39 -10.63 0.41 -7.18
N SER A 40 -11.52 1.19 -6.54
CA SER A 40 -11.85 2.55 -6.97
C SER A 40 -10.79 3.58 -6.59
N ALA A 41 -9.95 3.29 -5.60
CA ALA A 41 -8.89 4.17 -5.15
C ALA A 41 -7.69 4.17 -6.14
N ASP A 42 -6.93 5.27 -6.11
CA ASP A 42 -5.69 5.35 -6.89
C ASP A 42 -4.70 4.27 -6.46
N LYS A 43 -4.12 3.59 -7.46
CA LYS A 43 -3.08 2.60 -7.22
C LYS A 43 -1.85 3.29 -6.64
N TYR A 44 -1.27 2.69 -5.61
CA TYR A 44 0.01 3.16 -5.08
C TYR A 44 1.09 3.03 -6.17
N CYS A 45 1.52 4.18 -6.69
CA CYS A 45 2.55 4.29 -7.71
C CYS A 45 3.60 5.29 -7.23
N LEU A 46 4.87 4.92 -7.37
CA LEU A 46 5.97 5.84 -7.07
C LEU A 46 6.02 6.91 -8.15
N ARG A 47 5.75 8.16 -7.78
CA ARG A 47 5.87 9.30 -8.71
C ARG A 47 7.29 9.87 -8.60
N PRO A 48 7.90 10.34 -9.71
CA PRO A 48 9.26 10.88 -9.69
C PRO A 48 9.49 12.05 -8.72
N HIS A 49 8.44 12.81 -8.42
CA HIS A 49 8.50 13.98 -7.54
C HIS A 49 8.34 13.63 -6.04
N GLU A 50 8.11 12.37 -5.69
CA GLU A 50 7.86 11.93 -4.31
C GLU A 50 9.16 11.66 -3.55
N GLU A 51 9.13 11.88 -2.23
CA GLU A 51 10.28 11.66 -1.34
C GLU A 51 10.87 10.25 -1.48
N ASN A 52 10.01 9.22 -1.57
CA ASN A 52 10.44 7.83 -1.71
C ASN A 52 11.25 7.60 -2.99
N TRP A 53 10.88 8.26 -4.09
CA TRP A 53 11.63 8.18 -5.34
C TRP A 53 12.95 8.94 -5.26
N GLN A 54 12.96 10.11 -4.63
CA GLN A 54 14.19 10.88 -4.43
C GLN A 54 15.19 10.14 -3.51
N ARG A 55 14.69 9.49 -2.45
CA ARG A 55 15.51 8.62 -1.58
C ARG A 55 16.10 7.44 -2.36
N LEU A 56 15.34 6.84 -3.26
CA LEU A 56 15.82 5.77 -4.14
C LEU A 56 16.97 6.27 -5.03
N LEU A 57 16.81 7.41 -5.69
CA LEU A 57 17.84 8.01 -6.55
C LEU A 57 19.12 8.32 -5.76
N ALA A 58 18.99 8.95 -4.58
CA ALA A 58 20.13 9.28 -3.73
C ALA A 58 20.90 8.03 -3.25
N THR A 59 20.20 6.93 -2.98
CA THR A 59 20.80 5.69 -2.48
C THR A 59 21.47 4.88 -3.60
N THR A 60 20.89 4.92 -4.80
CA THR A 60 21.39 4.15 -5.96
C THR A 60 22.46 4.90 -6.75
N GLY A 61 22.64 6.21 -6.50
CA GLY A 61 23.59 7.05 -7.22
C GLY A 61 23.21 7.27 -8.70
N GLN A 62 21.97 6.97 -9.08
CA GLN A 62 21.51 7.12 -10.45
C GLN A 62 21.24 8.61 -10.76
N PRO A 63 21.62 9.10 -11.95
CA PRO A 63 21.28 10.46 -12.37
C PRO A 63 19.75 10.61 -12.44
N SER A 64 19.23 11.77 -12.00
CA SER A 64 17.80 12.00 -12.03
C SER A 64 17.27 12.00 -13.47
N PHE A 65 16.29 11.16 -13.78
CA PHE A 65 15.59 11.13 -15.08
C PHE A 65 14.72 12.37 -15.36
N LEU A 66 14.87 13.43 -14.57
CA LEU A 66 14.17 14.71 -14.71
C LEU A 66 14.83 15.66 -15.73
N ASN A 67 15.89 15.22 -16.42
CA ASN A 67 16.48 15.98 -17.51
C ASN A 67 15.60 15.85 -18.77
N ARG A 68 14.57 16.71 -18.86
CA ARG A 68 14.06 17.18 -20.15
C ARG A 68 14.90 18.40 -20.53
N GLU A 69 16.06 18.15 -21.12
CA GLU A 69 16.59 19.11 -22.08
C GLU A 69 15.79 18.93 -23.37
N HIS A 70 15.13 20.03 -23.78
CA HIS A 70 14.13 20.23 -24.84
C HIS A 70 12.65 20.17 -24.44
#